data_AF-A0AAF0PW53-F1
#
_entry.id   AF-A0AAF0PW53-F1
#
_cell.length_a   1.000
_cell.length_b   1.000
_cell.length_c   1.000
_cell.angle_alpha   90.00
_cell.angle_beta   90.00
_cell.angle_gamma   90.00
#
_symmetry.space_group_name_H-M   'P 1'
#
loop_
_entity.id
_entity.type
_entity.pdbx_description
1 polymer ?
#
loop_
_entity_poly.entity_id
_entity_poly.type
_entity_poly.pdbx_seq_one_letter_code
_entity_poly.pdbx_strand_id
1 'polypeptide(L)'
;MALRSLDNALPIAIERPKKQAKVVVTQNQKPTDCVVNDENKAPLPPGDAAVDYVPSENLEAIDDPDSKIHGLVGGLESKDWLEICRSLNDTRRFALFHSALLLPILDKVLLVIVKSMKNPRSALCKTSVMASADIFKAFGDELFESSNSDAFDNVILQLLLKASQDKKFVCEEADKTLMAMVVSMTPLPLFHKLHTYVKHSNMRIRAKAAISISHCVSKMELDGMKEFGFVSLVQIAVNLLNDRLPEAREAARSIVVSVYEALTKDEEQKQEVWQNFCQSNLPAIHAQAMVKIVSS
;
A
#
# COMPACT_ATOMS: atom_id res chain seq x y z
N MET A 1 -6.64 6.77 72.64
CA MET A 1 -7.38 7.45 71.56
C MET A 1 -7.98 6.39 70.66
N ALA A 2 -9.28 6.45 70.44
CA ALA A 2 -10.10 5.39 69.88
C ALA A 2 -10.37 5.58 68.37
N LEU A 3 -10.37 4.44 67.66
CA LEU A 3 -11.24 3.99 66.57
C LEU A 3 -11.38 4.79 65.24
N ARG A 4 -10.99 4.06 64.17
CA ARG A 4 -11.43 4.00 62.75
C ARG A 4 -12.59 4.91 62.27
N SER A 5 -12.49 5.36 61.01
CA SER A 5 -13.47 4.96 59.98
C SER A 5 -12.88 5.03 58.56
N LEU A 6 -13.18 4.00 57.77
CA LEU A 6 -13.00 3.90 56.32
C LEU A 6 -14.31 4.36 55.69
N ASP A 7 -14.27 5.31 54.75
CA ASP A 7 -15.42 5.56 53.87
C ASP A 7 -15.05 5.21 52.43
N ASN A 8 -15.70 4.13 51.97
CA ASN A 8 -15.80 3.71 50.58
C ASN A 8 -16.87 4.58 49.91
N ALA A 9 -16.50 5.36 48.90
CA ALA A 9 -17.46 5.95 47.98
C ALA A 9 -17.15 5.47 46.54
N LEU A 10 -18.11 4.74 45.97
CA LEU A 10 -18.14 4.25 44.59
C LEU A 10 -18.19 5.42 43.59
N PRO A 11 -17.55 5.33 42.41
CA PRO A 11 -17.70 6.33 41.36
C PRO A 11 -19.07 6.21 40.67
N ILE A 12 -19.82 7.31 40.68
CA ILE A 12 -21.12 7.47 40.02
C ILE A 12 -20.94 7.41 38.50
N ALA A 13 -21.72 6.54 37.86
CA ALA A 13 -21.79 6.39 36.41
C ALA A 13 -22.44 7.62 35.75
N ILE A 14 -21.76 8.21 34.77
CA ILE A 14 -22.31 9.26 33.90
C ILE A 14 -23.02 8.58 32.73
N GLU A 15 -24.35 8.61 32.73
CA GLU A 15 -25.19 8.12 31.63
C GLU A 15 -25.05 9.00 30.37
N ARG A 16 -24.86 8.37 29.21
CA ARG A 16 -24.88 9.01 27.88
C ARG A 16 -26.32 9.15 27.36
N PRO A 17 -26.71 10.24 26.67
CA PRO A 17 -28.04 10.36 26.09
C PRO A 17 -28.25 9.41 24.90
N LYS A 18 -29.37 8.69 24.91
CA LYS A 18 -29.81 7.73 23.88
C LYS A 18 -30.27 8.45 22.60
N LYS A 19 -29.80 7.98 21.43
CA LYS A 19 -30.28 8.36 20.10
C LYS A 19 -31.72 7.88 19.90
N GLN A 20 -32.61 8.77 19.46
CA GLN A 20 -33.94 8.42 18.99
C GLN A 20 -33.89 7.98 17.52
N ALA A 21 -34.48 6.81 17.22
CA ALA A 21 -34.70 6.32 15.87
C ALA A 21 -35.91 7.04 15.24
N LYS A 22 -35.82 7.41 13.96
CA LYS A 22 -36.98 7.86 13.18
C LYS A 22 -37.23 6.92 11.99
N VAL A 23 -38.52 6.67 11.87
CA VAL A 23 -39.25 5.69 11.07
C VAL A 23 -39.22 6.01 9.58
N VAL A 24 -39.24 4.93 8.79
CA VAL A 24 -39.45 4.88 7.33
C VAL A 24 -40.84 5.40 6.97
N VAL A 25 -40.93 6.34 6.03
CA VAL A 25 -42.17 6.62 5.30
C VAL A 25 -41.85 6.76 3.81
N THR A 26 -42.45 5.89 3.02
CA THR A 26 -42.53 5.93 1.57
C THR A 26 -43.72 6.78 1.15
N GLN A 27 -43.58 7.70 0.20
CA GLN A 27 -44.65 8.07 -0.74
C GLN A 27 -44.14 8.92 -1.92
N ASN A 28 -44.46 8.45 -3.13
CA ASN A 28 -44.36 9.16 -4.40
C ASN A 28 -45.54 10.16 -4.53
N GLN A 29 -45.29 11.36 -5.09
CA GLN A 29 -46.06 11.98 -6.21
C GLN A 29 -45.62 13.45 -6.46
N LYS A 30 -45.43 13.79 -7.74
CA LYS A 30 -45.28 15.15 -8.36
C LYS A 30 -46.69 15.74 -8.67
N PRO A 31 -46.84 16.97 -9.21
CA PRO A 31 -46.17 18.26 -8.93
C PRO A 31 -47.21 19.40 -8.75
N THR A 32 -46.85 20.53 -8.13
CA THR A 32 -47.61 21.79 -8.26
C THR A 32 -46.69 23.00 -8.21
N ASP A 33 -46.81 23.83 -9.25
CA ASP A 33 -46.17 25.14 -9.40
C ASP A 33 -46.72 26.13 -8.39
N CYS A 34 -45.83 26.78 -7.64
CA CYS A 34 -46.06 28.06 -6.99
C CYS A 34 -44.73 28.83 -7.02
N VAL A 35 -44.67 29.86 -7.85
CA VAL A 35 -43.57 30.81 -7.94
C VAL A 35 -43.54 31.63 -6.65
N VAL A 36 -42.46 31.51 -5.88
CA VAL A 36 -42.09 32.48 -4.84
C VAL A 36 -40.64 32.86 -5.09
N ASN A 37 -40.43 34.14 -5.39
CA ASN A 37 -39.14 34.78 -5.56
C ASN A 37 -38.38 34.70 -4.23
N ASP A 38 -37.27 33.95 -4.20
CA ASP A 38 -36.36 33.92 -3.05
C ASP A 38 -35.02 34.51 -3.49
N GLU A 39 -34.85 35.81 -3.27
CA GLU A 39 -33.63 36.58 -3.55
C GLU A 39 -32.51 36.32 -2.54
N ASN A 40 -32.53 35.18 -1.83
CA ASN A 40 -31.49 34.83 -0.86
C ASN A 40 -30.79 33.51 -1.20
N LYS A 41 -30.31 33.40 -2.45
CA LYS A 41 -29.37 32.34 -2.81
C LYS A 41 -27.95 32.82 -2.49
N ALA A 42 -27.42 32.35 -1.36
CA ALA A 42 -26.00 32.44 -1.09
C ALA A 42 -25.22 31.93 -2.32
N PRO A 43 -24.12 32.60 -2.73
CA PRO A 43 -23.32 32.11 -3.85
C PRO A 43 -22.96 30.64 -3.60
N LEU A 44 -23.30 29.78 -4.55
CA LEU A 44 -22.82 28.40 -4.54
C LEU A 44 -21.29 28.46 -4.38
N PRO A 45 -20.70 27.69 -3.46
CA PRO A 45 -19.25 27.60 -3.39
C PRO A 45 -18.75 27.21 -4.78
N PRO A 46 -17.61 27.77 -5.25
CA PRO A 46 -17.04 27.35 -6.53
C PRO A 46 -16.95 25.82 -6.50
N GLY A 47 -17.63 25.19 -7.47
CA GLY A 47 -17.84 23.75 -7.47
C GLY A 47 -16.52 23.03 -7.26
N ASP A 48 -16.50 22.03 -6.37
CA ASP A 48 -15.37 21.12 -6.24
C ASP A 48 -15.01 20.64 -7.65
N ALA A 49 -13.90 21.13 -8.19
CA ALA A 49 -13.36 20.64 -9.44
C ALA A 49 -12.99 19.18 -9.20
N ALA A 50 -13.91 18.28 -9.57
CA ALA A 50 -13.75 16.86 -9.35
C ALA A 50 -12.51 16.38 -10.10
N VAL A 51 -11.50 15.93 -9.35
CA VAL A 51 -10.35 15.23 -9.93
C VAL A 51 -10.86 13.92 -10.51
N ASP A 52 -10.66 13.72 -11.81
CA ASP A 52 -11.02 12.48 -12.48
C ASP A 52 -9.96 11.39 -12.21
N TYR A 53 -10.42 10.16 -12.00
CA TYR A 53 -9.58 8.99 -11.69
C TYR A 53 -9.70 7.96 -12.81
N VAL A 54 -9.14 8.30 -13.97
CA VAL A 54 -9.11 7.41 -15.14
C VAL A 54 -8.18 6.22 -14.85
N PRO A 55 -8.63 4.96 -14.98
CA PRO A 55 -7.78 3.77 -14.89
C PRO A 55 -6.66 3.80 -15.93
N SER A 56 -5.52 3.18 -15.63
CA SER A 56 -4.33 3.24 -16.49
C SER A 56 -4.57 2.67 -17.89
N GLU A 57 -5.40 1.63 -18.00
CA GLU A 57 -5.83 0.99 -19.24
C GLU A 57 -6.68 1.90 -20.16
N ASN A 58 -7.24 2.97 -19.60
CA ASN A 58 -8.08 3.93 -20.31
C ASN A 58 -7.38 5.27 -20.54
N LEU A 59 -6.11 5.40 -20.18
CA LEU A 59 -5.33 6.61 -20.46
C LEU A 59 -4.93 6.64 -21.93
N GLU A 60 -4.89 7.85 -22.49
CA GLU A 60 -4.47 8.09 -23.86
C GLU A 60 -3.09 8.75 -23.90
N ALA A 61 -2.35 8.55 -25.00
CA ALA A 61 -1.07 9.21 -25.23
C ALA A 61 -1.20 10.74 -25.26
N ILE A 62 -0.10 11.44 -25.01
CA ILE A 62 -0.06 12.91 -25.03
C ILE A 62 0.27 13.38 -26.44
N ASP A 63 -0.53 14.29 -27.00
CA ASP A 63 -0.19 14.95 -28.27
C ASP A 63 1.05 15.83 -28.08
N ASP A 64 2.05 15.69 -28.95
CA ASP A 64 3.30 16.47 -28.92
C ASP A 64 4.03 16.41 -27.56
N PRO A 65 4.51 15.20 -27.15
CA PRO A 65 5.05 14.97 -25.82
C PRO A 65 6.37 15.73 -25.57
N ASP A 66 7.19 15.93 -26.61
CA ASP A 66 8.45 16.68 -26.53
C ASP A 66 8.24 18.14 -26.14
N SER A 67 7.22 18.81 -26.67
CA SER A 67 6.91 20.18 -26.27
C SER A 67 6.30 20.26 -24.86
N LYS A 68 5.52 19.24 -24.47
CA LYS A 68 4.75 19.25 -23.21
C LYS A 68 5.54 18.85 -21.97
N ILE A 69 6.67 18.16 -22.11
CA ILE A 69 7.49 17.73 -20.97
C ILE A 69 7.99 18.92 -20.13
N HIS A 70 8.25 20.07 -20.74
CA HIS A 70 8.62 21.29 -20.03
C HIS A 70 7.48 21.85 -19.15
N GLY A 71 6.25 21.79 -19.66
CA GLY A 71 5.06 22.19 -18.91
C GLY A 71 4.79 21.29 -17.70
N LEU A 72 5.07 19.98 -17.84
CA LEU A 72 4.92 19.01 -16.76
C LEU A 72 5.71 19.40 -15.51
N VAL A 73 6.99 19.77 -15.69
CA VAL A 73 7.87 20.14 -14.58
C VAL A 73 7.32 21.34 -13.81
N GLY A 74 6.86 22.37 -14.53
CA GLY A 74 6.28 23.57 -13.92
C GLY A 74 4.98 23.28 -13.16
N GLY A 75 4.12 22.42 -13.72
CA GLY A 75 2.87 22.03 -13.06
C GLY A 75 3.08 21.20 -11.79
N LEU A 76 4.06 20.29 -11.78
CA LEU A 76 4.46 19.52 -10.60
C LEU A 76 5.01 20.39 -9.44
N GLU A 77 5.57 21.56 -9.77
CA GLU A 77 6.06 22.55 -8.81
C GLU A 77 5.01 23.58 -8.36
N SER A 78 3.79 23.48 -8.90
CA SER A 78 2.72 24.41 -8.58
C SER A 78 2.38 24.43 -7.09
N LYS A 79 1.87 25.56 -6.62
CA LYS A 79 1.26 25.69 -5.29
C LYS A 79 -0.21 25.30 -5.29
N ASP A 80 -0.84 25.28 -6.47
CA ASP A 80 -2.21 24.83 -6.65
C ASP A 80 -2.24 23.30 -6.72
N TRP A 81 -2.89 22.69 -5.74
CA TRP A 81 -3.00 21.23 -5.66
C TRP A 81 -3.78 20.62 -6.82
N LEU A 82 -4.71 21.37 -7.45
CA LEU A 82 -5.43 20.90 -8.63
C LEU A 82 -4.49 20.81 -9.85
N GLU A 83 -3.60 21.78 -9.99
CA GLU A 83 -2.55 21.75 -11.02
C GLU A 83 -1.61 20.56 -10.80
N ILE A 84 -1.18 20.30 -9.57
CA ILE A 84 -0.36 19.12 -9.27
C ILE A 84 -1.12 17.83 -9.63
N CYS A 85 -2.42 17.73 -9.34
CA CYS A 85 -3.24 16.58 -9.76
C CYS A 85 -3.26 16.41 -11.28
N ARG A 86 -3.42 17.49 -12.04
CA ARG A 86 -3.37 17.45 -13.52
C ARG A 86 -1.99 16.97 -13.99
N SER A 87 -0.92 17.54 -13.47
CA SER A 87 0.45 17.16 -13.82
C SER A 87 0.78 15.72 -13.41
N LEU A 88 0.27 15.22 -12.29
CA LEU A 88 0.43 13.81 -11.92
C LEU A 88 -0.34 12.88 -12.86
N ASN A 89 -1.50 13.28 -13.38
CA ASN A 89 -2.18 12.53 -14.43
C ASN A 89 -1.42 12.57 -15.76
N ASP A 90 -0.82 13.69 -16.14
CA ASP A 90 0.07 13.72 -17.30
C ASP A 90 1.33 12.89 -17.08
N THR A 91 1.88 12.88 -15.86
CA THR A 91 2.99 11.98 -15.47
C THR A 91 2.62 10.52 -15.74
N ARG A 92 1.39 10.09 -15.42
CA ARG A 92 0.91 8.74 -15.71
C ARG A 92 0.93 8.44 -17.21
N ARG A 93 0.44 9.37 -18.03
CA ARG A 93 0.41 9.23 -19.49
C ARG A 93 1.84 9.19 -20.06
N PHE A 94 2.72 10.07 -19.59
CA PHE A 94 4.13 10.02 -19.97
C PHE A 94 4.78 8.69 -19.55
N ALA A 95 4.52 8.18 -18.35
CA ALA A 95 5.09 6.90 -17.90
C ALA A 95 4.68 5.74 -18.82
N LEU A 96 3.40 5.69 -19.23
CA LEU A 96 2.88 4.59 -20.03
C LEU A 96 3.22 4.69 -21.53
N PHE A 97 3.30 5.90 -22.09
CA PHE A 97 3.42 6.10 -23.54
C PHE A 97 4.74 6.73 -23.98
N HIS A 98 5.46 7.40 -23.08
CA HIS A 98 6.63 8.23 -23.39
C HIS A 98 7.67 8.21 -22.25
N SER A 99 7.92 7.06 -21.62
CA SER A 99 8.73 6.94 -20.39
C SER A 99 10.13 7.52 -20.51
N ALA A 100 10.75 7.43 -21.69
CA ALA A 100 12.07 8.00 -21.98
C ALA A 100 12.16 9.51 -21.72
N LEU A 101 11.06 10.27 -21.90
CA LEU A 101 11.03 11.71 -21.63
C LEU A 101 10.93 12.03 -20.13
N LEU A 102 10.42 11.09 -19.31
CA LEU A 102 10.36 11.24 -17.85
C LEU A 102 11.67 10.87 -17.18
N LEU A 103 12.46 9.96 -17.76
CA LEU A 103 13.69 9.45 -17.15
C LEU A 103 14.63 10.57 -16.64
N PRO A 104 14.90 11.66 -17.39
CA PRO A 104 15.77 12.74 -16.92
C PRO A 104 15.23 13.52 -15.70
N ILE A 105 13.94 13.43 -15.41
CA ILE A 105 13.28 14.13 -14.31
C ILE A 105 12.65 13.18 -13.29
N LEU A 106 12.95 11.87 -13.37
CA LEU A 106 12.29 10.84 -12.59
C LEU A 106 12.45 11.06 -11.08
N ASP A 107 13.65 11.36 -10.60
CA ASP A 107 13.89 11.64 -9.17
C ASP A 107 13.00 12.80 -8.66
N LYS A 108 12.93 13.89 -9.42
CA LYS A 108 12.06 15.03 -9.12
C LYS A 108 10.59 14.63 -9.05
N VAL A 109 10.14 13.79 -9.99
CA VAL A 109 8.77 13.24 -10.01
C VAL A 109 8.51 12.40 -8.75
N LEU A 110 9.43 11.51 -8.36
CA LEU A 110 9.31 10.70 -7.14
C LEU A 110 9.22 11.58 -5.89
N LEU A 111 10.02 12.64 -5.78
CA LEU A 111 9.94 13.60 -4.67
C LEU A 111 8.59 14.31 -4.60
N VAL A 112 8.02 14.71 -5.74
CA VAL A 112 6.68 15.32 -5.78
C VAL A 112 5.60 14.30 -5.40
N ILE A 113 5.73 13.04 -5.82
CA ILE A 113 4.85 11.95 -5.40
C ILE A 113 4.88 11.78 -3.87
N VAL A 114 6.06 11.71 -3.26
CA VAL A 114 6.20 11.60 -1.80
C VAL A 114 5.52 12.78 -1.09
N LYS A 115 5.75 14.00 -1.56
CA LYS A 115 5.11 15.21 -1.02
C LYS A 115 3.58 15.17 -1.18
N SER A 116 3.10 14.67 -2.30
CA SER A 116 1.67 14.56 -2.63
C SER A 116 0.96 13.50 -1.79
N MET A 117 1.61 12.35 -1.55
CA MET A 117 1.09 11.32 -0.63
C MET A 117 0.97 11.83 0.80
N LYS A 118 1.88 12.70 1.25
CA LYS A 118 1.85 13.32 2.58
C LYS A 118 0.78 14.42 2.71
N ASN A 119 0.19 14.88 1.61
CA ASN A 119 -0.83 15.93 1.63
C ASN A 119 -2.15 15.44 2.25
N PRO A 120 -2.86 16.28 3.05
CA PRO A 120 -4.14 15.89 3.67
C PRO A 120 -5.28 15.70 2.66
N ARG A 121 -5.17 16.24 1.44
CA ARG A 121 -6.20 16.09 0.41
C ARG A 121 -6.15 14.68 -0.17
N SER A 122 -7.20 13.90 0.05
CA SER A 122 -7.24 12.52 -0.44
C SER A 122 -7.24 12.42 -1.96
N ALA A 123 -7.70 13.44 -2.68
CA ALA A 123 -7.65 13.47 -4.14
C ALA A 123 -6.19 13.47 -4.64
N LEU A 124 -5.40 14.46 -4.21
CA LEU A 124 -3.98 14.55 -4.54
C LEU A 124 -3.20 13.30 -4.08
N CYS A 125 -3.49 12.82 -2.86
CA CYS A 125 -2.89 11.60 -2.35
C CYS A 125 -3.18 10.40 -3.26
N LYS A 126 -4.45 10.17 -3.63
CA LYS A 126 -4.83 9.06 -4.50
C LYS A 126 -4.22 9.19 -5.90
N THR A 127 -4.24 10.38 -6.50
CA THR A 127 -3.62 10.61 -7.81
C THR A 127 -2.12 10.30 -7.80
N SER A 128 -1.41 10.67 -6.72
CA SER A 128 0.02 10.33 -6.57
C SER A 128 0.28 8.83 -6.39
N VAL A 129 -0.65 8.11 -5.74
CA VAL A 129 -0.59 6.64 -5.62
C VAL A 129 -0.79 5.98 -6.99
N MET A 130 -1.80 6.42 -7.76
CA MET A 130 -2.01 5.94 -9.13
C MET A 130 -0.80 6.25 -10.05
N ALA A 131 -0.22 7.44 -9.91
CA ALA A 131 1.02 7.80 -10.61
C ALA A 131 2.19 6.87 -10.27
N SER A 132 2.32 6.47 -9.01
CA SER A 132 3.36 5.51 -8.60
C SER A 132 3.16 4.15 -9.26
N ALA A 133 1.92 3.67 -9.38
CA ALA A 133 1.63 2.40 -10.03
C ALA A 133 2.07 2.39 -11.50
N ASP A 134 1.83 3.48 -12.23
CA ASP A 134 2.21 3.60 -13.64
C ASP A 134 3.73 3.79 -13.81
N ILE A 135 4.39 4.50 -12.88
CA ILE A 135 5.85 4.60 -12.82
C ILE A 135 6.48 3.22 -12.58
N PHE A 136 5.95 2.41 -11.66
CA PHE A 136 6.51 1.08 -11.42
C PHE A 136 6.43 0.18 -12.64
N LYS A 137 5.31 0.23 -13.38
CA LYS A 137 5.15 -0.50 -14.64
C LYS A 137 6.11 -0.03 -15.73
N ALA A 138 6.37 1.27 -15.78
CA ALA A 138 7.19 1.89 -16.82
C ALA A 138 8.69 1.70 -16.59
N PHE A 139 9.16 1.82 -15.35
CA PHE A 139 10.58 1.89 -15.03
C PHE A 139 11.13 0.64 -14.35
N GLY A 140 10.31 -0.17 -13.69
CA GLY A 140 10.72 -1.43 -13.06
C GLY A 140 12.02 -1.30 -12.26
N ASP A 141 13.06 -2.00 -12.71
CA ASP A 141 14.37 -2.07 -12.05
C ASP A 141 15.22 -0.79 -12.17
N GLU A 142 14.93 0.11 -13.11
CA GLU A 142 15.60 1.43 -13.23
C GLU A 142 15.40 2.27 -11.95
N LEU A 143 14.36 1.98 -11.17
CA LEU A 143 14.11 2.62 -9.88
C LEU A 143 15.09 2.20 -8.78
N PHE A 144 15.84 1.09 -8.96
CA PHE A 144 16.90 0.69 -8.04
C PHE A 144 18.21 1.44 -8.28
N GLU A 145 18.34 2.20 -9.36
CA GLU A 145 19.54 2.97 -9.64
C GLU A 145 19.84 3.98 -8.53
N SER A 146 21.14 4.17 -8.25
CA SER A 146 21.62 4.94 -7.09
C SER A 146 21.09 6.37 -7.02
N SER A 147 20.83 7.01 -8.17
CA SER A 147 20.27 8.37 -8.25
C SER A 147 18.84 8.47 -7.73
N ASN A 148 18.08 7.37 -7.75
CA ASN A 148 16.67 7.34 -7.36
C ASN A 148 16.44 6.72 -5.97
N SER A 149 17.47 6.14 -5.36
CA SER A 149 17.35 5.22 -4.21
C SER A 149 16.63 5.83 -3.01
N ASP A 150 16.97 7.06 -2.62
CA ASP A 150 16.37 7.72 -1.46
C ASP A 150 14.91 8.14 -1.72
N ALA A 151 14.63 8.69 -2.90
CA ALA A 151 13.27 9.09 -3.27
C ALA A 151 12.36 7.86 -3.38
N PHE A 152 12.86 6.79 -4.00
CA PHE A 152 12.13 5.53 -4.13
C PHE A 152 11.86 4.88 -2.76
N ASP A 153 12.82 4.86 -1.84
CA ASP A 153 12.62 4.37 -0.46
C ASP A 153 11.52 5.14 0.26
N ASN A 154 11.48 6.45 0.06
CA ASN A 154 10.40 7.28 0.59
C ASN A 154 9.05 6.96 -0.05
N VAL A 155 8.98 6.65 -1.35
CA VAL A 155 7.74 6.22 -2.01
C VAL A 155 7.26 4.89 -1.41
N ILE A 156 8.13 3.89 -1.24
CA ILE A 156 7.79 2.59 -0.62
C ILE A 156 7.21 2.81 0.79
N LEU A 157 7.91 3.60 1.62
CA LEU A 157 7.43 3.92 2.97
C LEU A 157 6.07 4.61 2.94
N GLN A 158 5.86 5.59 2.06
CA GLN A 158 4.57 6.27 1.97
C GLN A 158 3.46 5.32 1.51
N LEU A 159 3.70 4.46 0.53
CA LEU A 159 2.72 3.47 0.07
C LEU A 159 2.32 2.51 1.21
N LEU A 160 3.28 1.98 1.97
CA LEU A 160 3.00 1.14 3.13
C LEU A 160 2.17 1.87 4.19
N LEU A 161 2.48 3.14 4.47
CA LEU A 161 1.70 3.98 5.36
C LEU A 161 0.27 4.18 4.85
N LYS A 162 0.09 4.41 3.55
CA LYS A 162 -1.23 4.61 2.93
C LYS A 162 -2.05 3.33 2.84
N ALA A 163 -1.42 2.19 2.63
CA ALA A 163 -2.07 0.88 2.72
C ALA A 163 -2.45 0.50 4.16
N SER A 164 -1.87 1.16 5.18
CA SER A 164 -2.10 0.85 6.59
C SER A 164 -3.20 1.68 7.26
N GLN A 165 -3.92 2.51 6.50
CA GLN A 165 -4.95 3.41 7.03
C GLN A 165 -6.36 2.81 6.92
N ASP A 166 -7.31 3.31 7.71
CA ASP A 166 -8.71 2.80 7.68
C ASP A 166 -9.55 3.37 6.52
N LYS A 167 -9.08 4.44 5.86
CA LYS A 167 -9.78 5.09 4.75
C LYS A 167 -9.60 4.30 3.44
N LYS A 168 -10.61 3.50 3.09
CA LYS A 168 -10.65 2.64 1.89
C LYS A 168 -10.23 3.34 0.60
N PHE A 169 -10.73 4.55 0.35
CA PHE A 169 -10.50 5.27 -0.91
C PHE A 169 -9.03 5.39 -1.34
N VAL A 170 -8.11 5.61 -0.38
CA VAL A 170 -6.66 5.68 -0.63
C VAL A 170 -5.98 4.35 -0.31
N CYS A 171 -6.45 3.65 0.74
CA CYS A 171 -5.88 2.37 1.17
C CYS A 171 -5.94 1.30 0.07
N GLU A 172 -7.09 1.13 -0.57
CA GLU A 172 -7.27 0.11 -1.63
C GLU A 172 -6.42 0.43 -2.86
N GLU A 173 -6.25 1.71 -3.18
CA GLU A 173 -5.37 2.12 -4.28
C GLU A 173 -3.90 1.89 -3.95
N ALA A 174 -3.49 2.13 -2.69
CA ALA A 174 -2.14 1.87 -2.23
C ALA A 174 -1.82 0.36 -2.24
N ASP A 175 -2.78 -0.48 -1.84
CA ASP A 175 -2.65 -1.95 -1.93
C ASP A 175 -2.44 -2.42 -3.38
N LYS A 176 -3.27 -1.93 -4.32
CA LYS A 176 -3.10 -2.21 -5.75
C LYS A 176 -1.74 -1.76 -6.27
N THR A 177 -1.28 -0.60 -5.82
CA THR A 177 0.00 -0.01 -6.22
C THR A 177 1.18 -0.80 -5.68
N LEU A 178 1.12 -1.27 -4.43
CA LEU A 178 2.12 -2.19 -3.87
C LEU A 178 2.18 -3.50 -4.67
N MET A 179 1.03 -4.02 -5.13
CA MET A 179 1.03 -5.19 -6.00
C MET A 179 1.64 -4.88 -7.38
N ALA A 180 1.32 -3.74 -7.98
CA ALA A 180 1.92 -3.30 -9.25
C ALA A 180 3.44 -3.19 -9.15
N MET A 181 3.96 -2.71 -8.02
CA MET A 181 5.40 -2.69 -7.71
C MET A 181 5.99 -4.10 -7.74
N VAL A 182 5.40 -5.04 -7.01
CA VAL A 182 5.89 -6.43 -6.95
C VAL A 182 5.79 -7.13 -8.31
N VAL A 183 4.76 -6.83 -9.11
CA VAL A 183 4.63 -7.40 -10.46
C VAL A 183 5.72 -6.88 -11.39
N SER A 184 6.06 -5.59 -11.32
CA SER A 184 6.88 -4.91 -12.33
C SER A 184 8.40 -4.96 -12.08
N MET A 185 8.83 -5.42 -10.90
CA MET A 185 10.25 -5.40 -10.49
C MET A 185 10.81 -6.80 -10.28
N THR A 186 12.13 -6.91 -10.39
CA THR A 186 12.88 -8.11 -10.03
C THR A 186 12.72 -8.40 -8.53
N PRO A 187 12.38 -9.64 -8.13
CA PRO A 187 11.95 -9.93 -6.76
C PRO A 187 13.01 -9.69 -5.68
N LEU A 188 14.27 -10.05 -5.91
CA LEU A 188 15.29 -10.03 -4.85
C LEU A 188 15.71 -8.60 -4.44
N PRO A 189 16.03 -7.66 -5.36
CA PRO A 189 16.30 -6.28 -4.99
C PRO A 189 15.12 -5.61 -4.27
N LEU A 190 13.89 -5.86 -4.75
CA LEU A 190 12.68 -5.34 -4.10
C LEU A 190 12.49 -5.94 -2.70
N PHE A 191 12.74 -7.24 -2.55
CA PHE A 191 12.68 -7.92 -1.27
C PHE A 191 13.61 -7.24 -0.25
N HIS A 192 14.85 -6.92 -0.64
CA HIS A 192 15.81 -6.26 0.27
C HIS A 192 15.30 -4.91 0.79
N LYS A 193 14.68 -4.11 -0.08
CA LYS A 193 14.06 -2.83 0.27
C LYS A 193 12.90 -3.03 1.25
N LEU A 194 12.04 -4.02 1.00
CA LEU A 194 10.85 -4.30 1.81
C LEU A 194 11.17 -4.99 3.16
N HIS A 195 12.25 -5.77 3.23
CA HIS A 195 12.62 -6.60 4.38
C HIS A 195 12.81 -5.78 5.68
N THR A 196 13.19 -4.51 5.56
CA THR A 196 13.32 -3.61 6.72
C THR A 196 11.97 -3.38 7.43
N TYR A 197 10.85 -3.45 6.70
CA TYR A 197 9.52 -3.12 7.22
C TYR A 197 8.78 -4.28 7.87
N VAL A 198 9.19 -5.54 7.67
CA VAL A 198 8.58 -6.68 8.39
C VAL A 198 8.96 -6.75 9.86
N LYS A 199 9.87 -5.88 10.32
CA LYS A 199 10.22 -5.66 11.73
C LYS A 199 9.71 -4.33 12.28
N HIS A 200 8.90 -3.60 11.52
CA HIS A 200 8.43 -2.27 11.89
C HIS A 200 7.58 -2.29 13.18
N SER A 201 7.61 -1.24 14.01
CA SER A 201 6.84 -1.23 15.28
C SER A 201 5.31 -1.24 15.07
N ASN A 202 4.83 -0.54 14.04
CA ASN A 202 3.44 -0.55 13.60
C ASN A 202 3.06 -1.87 12.91
N MET A 203 2.14 -2.62 13.52
CA MET A 203 1.66 -3.92 13.02
C MET A 203 1.00 -3.85 11.63
N ARG A 204 0.29 -2.77 11.30
CA ARG A 204 -0.35 -2.62 9.97
C ARG A 204 0.68 -2.49 8.86
N ILE A 205 1.74 -1.72 9.10
CA ILE A 205 2.87 -1.59 8.17
C ILE A 205 3.58 -2.95 8.01
N ARG A 206 3.84 -3.65 9.11
CA ARG A 206 4.42 -5.00 9.06
C ARG A 206 3.59 -5.95 8.20
N ALA A 207 2.27 -5.95 8.37
CA ALA A 207 1.38 -6.81 7.58
C ALA A 207 1.41 -6.48 6.09
N LYS A 208 1.39 -5.20 5.72
CA LYS A 208 1.48 -4.81 4.30
C LYS A 208 2.84 -5.15 3.69
N ALA A 209 3.92 -4.94 4.42
CA ALA A 209 5.25 -5.36 3.99
C ALA A 209 5.36 -6.88 3.86
N ALA A 210 4.78 -7.64 4.79
CA ALA A 210 4.77 -9.10 4.76
C ALA A 210 4.08 -9.63 3.50
N ILE A 211 2.92 -9.08 3.13
CA ILE A 211 2.20 -9.43 1.89
C ILE A 211 3.07 -9.14 0.66
N SER A 212 3.67 -7.95 0.56
CA SER A 212 4.54 -7.63 -0.58
C SER A 212 5.76 -8.56 -0.64
N ILE A 213 6.35 -8.91 0.50
CA ILE A 213 7.45 -9.87 0.58
C ILE A 213 7.02 -11.27 0.16
N SER A 214 5.87 -11.77 0.62
CA SER A 214 5.41 -13.11 0.23
C SER A 214 5.23 -13.23 -1.28
N HIS A 215 4.75 -12.17 -1.93
CA HIS A 215 4.67 -12.12 -3.40
C HIS A 215 6.04 -12.02 -4.08
N CYS A 216 7.02 -11.34 -3.48
CA CYS A 216 8.40 -11.36 -3.98
C CYS A 216 8.97 -12.78 -3.90
N VAL A 217 8.82 -13.45 -2.75
CA VAL A 217 9.31 -14.84 -2.56
C VAL A 217 8.64 -15.78 -3.56
N SER A 218 7.32 -15.71 -3.76
CA SER A 218 6.64 -16.60 -4.73
C SER A 218 7.09 -16.40 -6.19
N LYS A 219 7.62 -15.22 -6.52
CA LYS A 219 8.18 -14.92 -7.85
C LYS A 219 9.69 -15.18 -7.95
N MET A 220 10.36 -15.40 -6.82
CA MET A 220 11.81 -15.52 -6.78
C MET A 220 12.22 -16.90 -7.32
N GLU A 221 13.20 -16.92 -8.22
CA GLU A 221 13.78 -18.18 -8.69
C GLU A 221 14.65 -18.82 -7.61
N LEU A 222 14.98 -20.10 -7.80
CA LEU A 222 15.76 -20.90 -6.85
C LEU A 222 17.08 -20.21 -6.48
N ASP A 223 17.78 -19.65 -7.46
CA ASP A 223 19.07 -18.99 -7.24
C ASP A 223 18.92 -17.70 -6.42
N GLY A 224 17.86 -16.92 -6.65
CA GLY A 224 17.57 -15.75 -5.81
C GLY A 224 17.24 -16.13 -4.37
N MET A 225 16.51 -17.23 -4.15
CA MET A 225 16.22 -17.72 -2.79
C MET A 225 17.48 -18.24 -2.09
N LYS A 226 18.40 -18.88 -2.83
CA LYS A 226 19.71 -19.31 -2.32
C LYS A 226 20.58 -18.11 -1.97
N GLU A 227 20.61 -17.09 -2.82
CA GLU A 227 21.37 -15.86 -2.61
C GLU A 227 20.96 -15.16 -1.32
N PHE A 228 19.65 -15.01 -1.08
CA PHE A 228 19.16 -14.47 0.19
C PHE A 228 19.34 -15.44 1.37
N GLY A 229 19.17 -16.73 1.10
CA GLY A 229 19.28 -17.83 2.05
C GLY A 229 17.93 -18.35 2.53
N PHE A 230 17.65 -19.63 2.28
CA PHE A 230 16.43 -20.32 2.71
C PHE A 230 16.18 -20.21 4.21
N VAL A 231 17.23 -20.37 5.03
CA VAL A 231 17.12 -20.27 6.50
C VAL A 231 16.61 -18.89 6.90
N SER A 232 17.13 -17.84 6.27
CA SER A 232 16.70 -16.45 6.50
C SER A 232 15.24 -16.24 6.11
N LEU A 233 14.80 -16.77 4.96
CA LEU A 233 13.40 -16.69 4.52
C LEU A 233 12.45 -17.36 5.52
N VAL A 234 12.79 -18.55 5.99
CA VAL A 234 11.97 -19.27 6.96
C VAL A 234 11.97 -18.58 8.32
N GLN A 235 13.10 -18.00 8.75
CA GLN A 235 13.15 -17.22 9.99
C GLN A 235 12.26 -15.98 9.93
N ILE A 236 12.15 -15.33 8.77
CA ILE A 236 11.19 -14.23 8.54
C ILE A 236 9.76 -14.73 8.72
N ALA A 237 9.41 -15.87 8.11
CA ALA A 237 8.08 -16.45 8.26
C ALA A 237 7.76 -16.84 9.72
N VAL A 238 8.70 -17.45 10.44
CA VAL A 238 8.55 -17.79 11.87
C VAL A 238 8.22 -16.55 12.70
N ASN A 239 8.89 -15.44 12.46
CA ASN A 239 8.63 -14.19 13.17
C ASN A 239 7.22 -13.65 12.84
N LEU A 240 6.82 -13.70 11.57
CA LEU A 240 5.53 -13.19 11.10
C LEU A 240 4.33 -14.07 11.51
N LEU A 241 4.51 -15.38 11.69
CA LEU A 241 3.45 -16.26 12.19
C LEU A 241 2.94 -15.88 13.58
N ASN A 242 3.78 -15.21 14.37
CA ASN A 242 3.44 -14.70 15.70
C ASN A 242 2.91 -13.26 15.67
N ASP A 243 2.73 -12.65 14.50
CA ASP A 243 2.20 -11.31 14.39
C ASP A 243 0.74 -11.25 14.85
N ARG A 244 0.32 -10.06 15.31
CA ARG A 244 -1.04 -9.78 15.77
C ARG A 244 -2.04 -9.75 14.61
N LEU A 245 -1.62 -9.31 13.42
CA LEU A 245 -2.51 -9.22 12.26
C LEU A 245 -2.60 -10.54 11.48
N PRO A 246 -3.82 -11.01 11.13
CA PRO A 246 -3.99 -12.22 10.33
C PRO A 246 -3.31 -12.16 8.97
N GLU A 247 -3.27 -10.98 8.34
CA GLU A 247 -2.66 -10.78 7.02
C GLU A 247 -1.16 -11.06 7.04
N ALA A 248 -0.45 -10.63 8.11
CA ALA A 248 0.96 -10.95 8.31
C ALA A 248 1.19 -12.46 8.50
N ARG A 249 0.32 -13.12 9.28
CA ARG A 249 0.40 -14.57 9.50
C ARG A 249 0.12 -15.37 8.23
N GLU A 250 -0.78 -14.88 7.38
CA GLU A 250 -1.10 -15.53 6.11
C GLU A 250 0.04 -15.37 5.11
N ALA A 251 0.59 -14.16 4.97
CA ALA A 251 1.79 -13.94 4.18
C ALA A 251 2.96 -14.84 4.63
N ALA A 252 3.10 -15.07 5.95
CA ALA A 252 4.10 -15.99 6.48
C ALA A 252 3.90 -17.44 6.00
N ARG A 253 2.65 -17.92 5.96
CA ARG A 253 2.35 -19.25 5.41
C ARG A 253 2.70 -19.33 3.92
N SER A 254 2.37 -18.30 3.15
CA SER A 254 2.73 -18.24 1.73
C SER A 254 4.24 -18.27 1.52
N ILE A 255 5.03 -17.56 2.33
CA ILE A 255 6.51 -17.63 2.28
C ILE A 255 6.99 -19.07 2.54
N VAL A 256 6.44 -19.73 3.56
CA VAL A 256 6.81 -21.12 3.90
C VAL A 256 6.51 -22.07 2.74
N VAL A 257 5.33 -21.96 2.12
CA VAL A 257 4.93 -22.78 0.98
C VAL A 257 5.88 -22.55 -0.21
N SER A 258 6.16 -21.30 -0.57
CA SER A 258 7.07 -21.01 -1.69
C SER A 258 8.50 -21.51 -1.44
N VAL A 259 9.00 -21.40 -0.21
CA VAL A 259 10.32 -21.94 0.15
C VAL A 259 10.33 -23.46 0.09
N TYR A 260 9.29 -24.12 0.61
CA TYR A 260 9.14 -25.58 0.52
C TYR A 260 9.13 -26.06 -0.93
N GLU A 261 8.31 -25.44 -1.78
CA GLU A 261 8.18 -25.78 -3.19
C GLU A 261 9.51 -25.63 -3.93
N ALA A 262 10.25 -24.55 -3.67
CA ALA A 262 11.55 -24.30 -4.29
C ALA A 262 12.62 -25.29 -3.80
N LEU A 263 12.71 -25.52 -2.49
CA LEU A 263 13.72 -26.39 -1.88
C LEU A 263 13.52 -27.87 -2.27
N THR A 264 12.28 -28.30 -2.44
CA THR A 264 11.91 -29.72 -2.64
C THR A 264 11.46 -30.04 -4.05
N LYS A 265 11.63 -29.12 -5.00
CA LYS A 265 11.08 -29.24 -6.36
C LYS A 265 11.42 -30.58 -7.02
N ASP A 266 12.69 -30.96 -6.95
CA ASP A 266 13.29 -32.12 -7.61
C ASP A 266 13.54 -33.31 -6.67
N GLU A 267 13.01 -33.24 -5.44
CA GLU A 267 13.20 -34.27 -4.41
C GLU A 267 12.07 -35.31 -4.43
N GLU A 268 12.41 -36.60 -4.39
CA GLU A 268 11.42 -37.69 -4.31
C GLU A 268 10.69 -37.69 -2.94
N GLN A 269 11.43 -37.43 -1.86
CA GLN A 269 10.92 -37.44 -0.49
C GLN A 269 10.77 -36.02 0.08
N LYS A 270 9.97 -35.18 -0.60
CA LYS A 270 9.81 -33.74 -0.29
C LYS A 270 9.57 -33.44 1.19
N GLN A 271 8.68 -34.20 1.83
CA GLN A 271 8.33 -34.01 3.25
C GLN A 271 9.50 -34.32 4.18
N GLU A 272 10.30 -35.35 3.89
CA GLU A 272 11.47 -35.70 4.69
C GLU A 272 12.57 -34.65 4.55
N VAL A 273 12.84 -34.20 3.31
CA VAL A 273 13.80 -33.11 3.05
C VAL A 273 13.40 -31.83 3.79
N TRP A 274 12.12 -31.46 3.71
CA TRP A 274 11.60 -30.29 4.42
C TRP A 274 11.69 -30.42 5.94
N GLN A 275 11.32 -31.58 6.48
CA GLN A 275 11.38 -31.84 7.91
C GLN A 275 12.83 -31.77 8.42
N ASN A 276 13.77 -32.39 7.72
CA ASN A 276 15.20 -32.36 8.07
C ASN A 276 15.75 -30.93 7.99
N PHE A 277 15.38 -30.17 6.95
CA PHE A 277 15.73 -28.76 6.82
C PHE A 277 15.21 -27.94 8.01
N CYS A 278 13.93 -28.08 8.37
CA CYS A 278 13.33 -27.35 9.49
C CYS A 278 13.97 -27.70 10.83
N GLN A 279 14.19 -28.99 11.11
CA GLN A 279 14.77 -29.45 12.37
C GLN A 279 16.24 -29.05 12.54
N SER A 280 16.99 -28.98 11.44
CA SER A 280 18.41 -28.60 11.48
C SER A 280 18.62 -27.10 11.65
N ASN A 281 17.64 -26.26 11.26
CA ASN A 281 17.81 -24.82 11.18
C ASN A 281 16.93 -24.02 12.17
N LEU A 282 15.95 -24.65 12.82
CA LEU A 282 15.00 -23.96 13.71
C LEU A 282 14.86 -24.67 15.05
N PRO A 283 14.52 -23.94 16.13
CA PRO A 283 14.06 -24.54 17.38
C PRO A 283 12.87 -25.49 17.16
N ALA A 284 12.80 -26.57 17.95
CA ALA A 284 11.83 -27.66 17.76
C ALA A 284 10.37 -27.20 17.58
N ILE A 285 9.91 -26.21 18.37
CA ILE A 285 8.53 -25.68 18.27
C ILE A 285 8.31 -24.99 16.91
N HIS A 286 9.28 -24.21 16.45
CA HIS A 286 9.18 -23.52 15.16
C HIS A 286 9.29 -24.50 13.99
N ALA A 287 10.17 -25.50 14.09
CA ALA A 287 10.29 -26.57 13.10
C ALA A 287 8.97 -27.32 12.92
N GLN A 288 8.32 -27.72 14.02
CA GLN A 288 7.01 -28.38 13.97
C GLN A 288 5.93 -27.50 13.33
N ALA A 289 5.93 -26.20 13.61
CA ALA A 289 5.00 -25.26 12.99
C ALA A 289 5.22 -25.14 11.47
N MET A 290 6.48 -25.08 11.00
CA MET A 290 6.81 -25.02 9.58
C MET A 290 6.39 -26.29 8.83
N VAL A 291 6.65 -27.47 9.41
CA VAL A 291 6.26 -28.75 8.82
C VAL A 291 4.74 -28.82 8.67
N LYS A 292 4.00 -28.43 9.72
CA LYS A 292 2.53 -28.48 9.70
C LYS A 292 1.91 -27.61 8.60
N ILE A 293 2.51 -26.47 8.27
CA ILE A 293 1.97 -25.54 7.26
C ILE A 293 1.88 -26.19 5.87
N VAL A 294 2.86 -27.01 5.50
CA VAL A 294 2.92 -27.62 4.17
C VAL A 294 2.27 -29.00 4.09
N SER A 295 1.89 -29.56 5.25
CA SER A 295 1.14 -30.82 5.35
C SER A 295 -0.38 -30.61 5.52
N SER A 296 -0.84 -29.37 5.65
CA SER A 296 -2.26 -29.01 5.81
C SER A 296 -2.90 -28.73 4.46
#